data_AF-A0A2W2DXB8-F1
#
_entry.id   AF-A0A2W2DXB8-F1
#
_cell.length_a   1.000
_cell.length_b   1.000
_cell.length_c   1.000
_cell.angle_alpha   90.00
_cell.angle_beta   90.00
_cell.angle_gamma   90.00
#
_symmetry.space_group_name_H-M   'P 1'
#
loop_
_entity.id
_entity.type
_entity.pdbx_description
1 polymer ?
#
loop_
_entity_poly.entity_id
_entity_poly.type
_entity_poly.pdbx_seq_one_letter_code
_entity_poly.pdbx_strand_id
1 'polypeptide(L)'
;MSISLLPFLACGALIAAGVTLLLERSLVRVLTGVIMLSNGVNLLIVTSAGDAGRPPFVGTAGMADPLPQAMVLTAIVITLGVTAFLLALVHRTWQLSGTDEVQDDTEDRRIRLRSRRGELSDAVRARRDAYRRLVAEQRAELAHLEAEQAERERLQEADLEQRISRVHTELEEWSRGLREEGVPEEELHRRLEEAGLRAEQAAMDNEERIEQLRKEHTRGREEQAARERDLRRRLKARQREARRQMRAAIREERERQALAQDPELEGED
;
A
#
# COMPACT_ATOMS: atom_id res chain seq x y z
N MET A 1 -50.80 39.53 -29.75
CA MET A 1 -50.93 38.51 -28.68
C MET A 1 -49.95 38.85 -27.58
N SER A 2 -50.42 39.16 -26.38
CA SER A 2 -49.55 39.24 -25.20
C SER A 2 -49.40 37.83 -24.62
N ILE A 3 -48.23 37.22 -24.78
CA ILE A 3 -47.94 35.94 -24.14
C ILE A 3 -47.81 36.21 -22.64
N SER A 4 -48.78 35.74 -21.86
CA SER A 4 -48.73 35.84 -20.40
C SER A 4 -47.67 34.88 -19.87
N LEU A 5 -46.62 35.40 -19.24
CA LEU A 5 -45.53 34.61 -18.67
C LEU A 5 -45.95 33.86 -17.39
N LEU A 6 -47.00 34.35 -16.72
CA LEU A 6 -47.50 33.80 -15.46
C LEU A 6 -47.83 32.28 -15.51
N PRO A 7 -48.64 31.77 -16.47
CA PRO A 7 -48.94 30.35 -16.55
C PRO A 7 -47.70 29.49 -16.83
N PHE A 8 -46.75 29.98 -17.63
CA PHE A 8 -45.48 29.27 -17.87
C PHE A 8 -44.61 29.19 -16.61
N LEU A 9 -44.58 30.27 -15.81
CA LEU A 9 -43.89 30.27 -14.53
C LEU A 9 -44.53 29.28 -13.55
N ALA A 10 -45.88 29.24 -13.50
CA ALA A 10 -46.61 28.28 -12.68
C ALA A 10 -46.33 26.82 -13.10
N CYS A 11 -46.29 26.54 -14.42
CA CYS A 11 -45.92 25.22 -14.95
C CYS A 11 -44.49 24.84 -14.52
N GLY A 12 -43.53 25.77 -14.69
CA GLY A 12 -42.15 25.57 -14.28
C GLY A 12 -42.01 25.30 -12.78
N ALA A 13 -42.75 26.04 -11.94
CA ALA A 13 -42.76 25.84 -10.49
C ALA A 13 -43.34 24.47 -10.10
N LEU A 14 -44.45 24.03 -10.72
CA LEU A 14 -45.04 22.71 -10.48
C LEU A 14 -44.10 21.58 -10.91
N ILE A 15 -43.45 21.71 -12.07
CA ILE A 15 -42.48 20.73 -12.58
C ILE A 15 -41.25 20.68 -11.65
N ALA A 16 -40.69 21.84 -11.28
CA ALA A 16 -39.54 21.91 -10.38
C ALA A 16 -39.86 21.31 -9.00
N ALA A 17 -41.00 21.66 -8.41
CA ALA A 17 -41.47 21.07 -7.16
C ALA A 17 -41.64 19.54 -7.31
N GLY A 18 -42.30 19.09 -8.38
CA GLY A 18 -42.46 17.66 -8.66
C GLY A 18 -41.13 16.90 -8.74
N VAL A 19 -40.14 17.46 -9.45
CA VAL A 19 -38.78 16.89 -9.54
C VAL A 19 -38.08 16.88 -8.18
N THR A 20 -38.20 17.95 -7.39
CA THR A 20 -37.58 17.99 -6.05
C THR A 20 -38.18 16.93 -5.13
N LEU A 21 -39.49 16.71 -5.19
CA LEU A 21 -40.18 15.68 -4.41
C LEU A 21 -39.82 14.25 -4.89
N LEU A 22 -39.54 14.07 -6.18
CA LEU A 22 -39.08 12.78 -6.73
C LEU A 22 -37.69 12.37 -6.23
N LEU A 23 -36.87 13.33 -5.79
CA LEU A 23 -35.52 13.07 -5.25
C LEU A 23 -35.54 12.73 -3.75
N GLU A 24 -36.69 12.82 -3.09
CA GLU A 24 -36.81 12.51 -1.68
C GLU A 24 -36.88 11.00 -1.42
N ARG A 25 -36.51 10.59 -0.19
CA ARG A 25 -36.48 9.19 0.22
C ARG A 25 -37.85 8.60 0.56
N SER A 26 -38.87 9.40 0.84
CA SER A 26 -40.20 8.90 1.19
C SER A 26 -41.05 8.62 -0.05
N LEU A 27 -41.66 7.43 -0.12
CA LEU A 27 -42.47 7.05 -1.27
C LEU A 27 -43.76 7.91 -1.40
N VAL A 28 -44.34 8.39 -0.30
CA VAL A 28 -45.46 9.34 -0.32
C VAL A 28 -45.05 10.69 -0.93
N ARG A 29 -43.84 11.16 -0.62
CA ARG A 29 -43.27 12.37 -1.24
C ARG A 29 -43.00 12.15 -2.73
N VAL A 30 -42.43 11.00 -3.11
CA VAL A 30 -42.27 10.59 -4.52
C VAL A 30 -43.63 10.55 -5.25
N LEU A 31 -44.65 9.93 -4.64
CA LEU A 31 -46.03 9.87 -5.17
C LEU A 31 -46.60 11.29 -5.41
N THR A 32 -46.45 12.17 -4.43
CA THR A 32 -46.90 13.56 -4.53
C THR A 32 -46.11 14.30 -5.62
N GLY A 33 -44.82 14.00 -5.76
CA GLY A 33 -43.96 14.52 -6.83
C GLY A 33 -44.44 14.11 -8.22
N VAL A 34 -44.79 12.84 -8.44
CA VAL A 34 -45.38 12.36 -9.71
C VAL A 34 -46.69 13.09 -10.03
N ILE A 35 -47.55 13.29 -9.03
CA ILE A 35 -48.82 14.02 -9.21
C ILE A 35 -48.56 15.48 -9.59
N MET A 36 -47.69 16.19 -8.85
CA MET A 36 -47.35 17.59 -9.15
C MET A 36 -46.71 17.75 -10.53
N LEU A 37 -45.77 16.86 -10.88
CA LEU A 37 -45.10 16.86 -12.17
C LEU A 37 -46.10 16.65 -13.31
N SER A 38 -46.99 15.66 -13.20
CA SER A 38 -48.02 15.40 -14.20
C SER A 38 -48.97 16.59 -14.38
N ASN A 39 -49.42 17.22 -13.29
CA ASN A 39 -50.25 18.42 -13.37
C ASN A 39 -49.51 19.59 -14.05
N GLY A 40 -48.22 19.79 -13.74
CA GLY A 40 -47.39 20.80 -14.39
C GLY A 40 -47.23 20.56 -15.89
N VAL A 41 -47.01 19.32 -16.32
CA VAL A 41 -46.91 18.94 -17.74
C VAL A 41 -48.25 19.08 -18.46
N ASN A 42 -49.36 18.67 -17.84
CA ASN A 42 -50.70 18.81 -18.41
C ASN A 42 -51.05 20.30 -18.63
N LEU A 43 -50.75 21.16 -17.65
CA LEU A 43 -50.91 22.60 -17.79
C LEU A 43 -50.01 23.18 -18.87
N LEU A 44 -48.77 22.69 -19.00
CA LEU A 44 -47.84 23.14 -20.03
C LEU A 44 -48.35 22.81 -21.45
N ILE A 45 -48.93 21.62 -21.64
CA ILE A 45 -49.53 21.20 -22.91
C ILE A 45 -50.70 22.12 -23.28
N VAL A 46 -51.61 22.41 -22.34
CA VAL A 46 -52.75 23.31 -22.61
C VAL A 46 -52.30 24.75 -22.83
N THR A 47 -51.30 25.22 -22.07
CA THR A 47 -50.82 26.61 -22.18
C THR A 47 -50.03 26.83 -23.48
N SER A 48 -49.39 25.80 -24.02
CA SER A 48 -48.65 25.86 -25.29
C SER A 48 -49.53 25.66 -26.53
N ALA A 49 -50.80 25.27 -26.36
CA ALA A 49 -51.76 24.97 -27.42
C ALA A 49 -52.22 26.18 -28.25
N GLY A 50 -51.92 27.42 -27.84
CA GLY A 50 -52.31 28.63 -28.54
C GLY A 50 -53.48 29.37 -27.88
N ASP A 51 -54.19 30.19 -28.66
CA ASP A 51 -55.23 31.10 -28.14
C ASP A 51 -56.45 30.38 -27.55
N ALA A 52 -57.01 30.99 -26.51
CA ALA A 52 -58.25 30.52 -25.91
C ALA A 52 -59.41 30.69 -26.89
N GLY A 53 -59.91 29.56 -27.42
CA GLY A 53 -61.09 29.51 -28.27
C GLY A 53 -62.35 29.06 -27.52
N ARG A 54 -63.47 28.97 -28.24
CA ARG A 54 -64.71 28.36 -27.74
C ARG A 54 -64.51 26.85 -27.51
N PRO A 55 -65.30 26.19 -26.65
CA PRO A 55 -65.23 24.74 -26.47
C PRO A 55 -65.33 24.01 -27.82
N PRO A 56 -64.50 22.98 -28.08
CA PRO A 56 -64.40 22.32 -29.38
C PRO A 56 -65.57 21.36 -29.64
N PHE A 57 -66.76 21.93 -29.78
CA PHE A 57 -67.95 21.23 -30.23
C PHE A 57 -68.22 21.54 -31.70
N VAL A 58 -68.70 20.54 -32.42
CA VAL A 58 -69.06 20.65 -33.83
C VAL A 58 -70.04 21.80 -34.03
N GLY A 59 -69.74 22.72 -34.96
CA GLY A 59 -70.56 23.88 -35.27
C GLY A 59 -70.21 25.17 -34.52
N THR A 60 -69.15 25.19 -33.70
CA THR A 60 -68.66 26.40 -33.04
C THR A 60 -67.56 27.11 -33.86
N ALA A 61 -67.81 28.35 -34.28
CA ALA A 61 -66.79 29.17 -34.92
C ALA A 61 -65.76 29.67 -33.88
N GLY A 62 -64.48 29.61 -34.21
CA GLY A 62 -63.39 30.01 -33.29
C GLY A 62 -63.18 29.03 -32.13
N MET A 63 -63.31 27.72 -32.38
CA MET A 63 -63.03 26.69 -31.39
C MET A 63 -61.54 26.61 -31.02
N ALA A 64 -61.27 26.27 -29.76
CA ALA A 64 -59.92 25.92 -29.31
C ALA A 64 -59.44 24.64 -30.00
N ASP A 65 -58.12 24.47 -30.12
CA ASP A 65 -57.53 23.27 -30.70
C ASP A 65 -57.95 22.02 -29.88
N PRO A 66 -58.63 21.04 -30.50
CA PRO A 66 -59.05 19.82 -29.81
C PRO A 66 -57.90 18.86 -29.53
N LEU A 67 -56.76 18.96 -30.24
CA LEU A 67 -55.66 17.99 -30.12
C LEU A 67 -55.01 18.04 -28.73
N PRO A 68 -54.59 19.20 -28.18
CA PRO A 68 -54.04 19.28 -26.83
C PRO A 68 -55.01 18.83 -25.74
N GLN A 69 -56.32 19.04 -25.94
CA GLN A 69 -57.36 18.61 -24.99
C GLN A 69 -57.48 17.09 -24.94
N ALA A 70 -57.47 16.42 -26.10
CA ALA A 70 -57.46 14.97 -26.17
C ALA A 70 -56.19 14.38 -25.53
N MET A 71 -55.02 14.97 -25.80
CA MET A 71 -53.75 14.53 -25.21
C MET A 71 -53.76 14.61 -23.68
N VAL A 72 -54.25 15.72 -23.11
CA VAL A 72 -54.32 15.88 -21.65
C VAL A 72 -55.32 14.92 -21.02
N LEU A 73 -56.47 14.66 -21.66
CA LEU A 73 -57.41 13.66 -21.17
C LEU A 73 -56.76 12.28 -21.06
N THR A 74 -55.97 11.87 -22.07
CA THR A 74 -55.21 10.61 -22.03
C THR A 74 -54.16 10.64 -20.93
N ALA A 75 -53.41 11.73 -20.79
CA ALA A 75 -52.38 11.87 -19.76
C ALA A 75 -52.96 11.80 -18.34
N ILE A 76 -54.13 12.38 -18.09
CA ILE A 76 -54.84 12.31 -16.81
C ILE A 76 -55.20 10.87 -16.46
N VAL A 77 -55.73 10.10 -17.42
CA VAL A 77 -56.12 8.69 -17.17
C VAL A 77 -54.90 7.82 -16.89
N ILE A 78 -53.81 8.00 -17.63
CA ILE A 78 -52.54 7.29 -17.39
C ILE A 78 -52.00 7.64 -16.00
N THR A 79 -51.99 8.93 -15.64
CA THR A 79 -51.53 9.40 -14.33
C THR A 79 -52.36 8.80 -13.23
N LEU A 80 -53.69 8.76 -13.37
CA LEU A 80 -54.57 8.10 -12.39
C LEU A 80 -54.21 6.62 -12.19
N GLY A 81 -53.94 5.90 -13.27
CA GLY A 81 -53.51 4.50 -13.21
C GLY A 81 -52.17 4.31 -12.50
N VAL A 82 -51.17 5.13 -12.85
CA VAL A 82 -49.85 5.11 -12.21
C VAL A 82 -49.95 5.50 -10.73
N THR A 83 -50.72 6.54 -10.40
CA THR A 83 -50.96 6.99 -9.03
C THR A 83 -51.65 5.89 -8.21
N ALA A 84 -52.67 5.22 -8.74
CA ALA A 84 -53.33 4.11 -8.06
C ALA A 84 -52.37 2.93 -7.82
N PHE A 85 -51.54 2.60 -8.81
CA PHE A 85 -50.52 1.56 -8.70
C PHE A 85 -49.45 1.90 -7.64
N LEU A 86 -48.89 3.11 -7.70
CA LEU A 86 -47.91 3.59 -6.73
C LEU A 86 -48.50 3.67 -5.32
N LEU A 87 -49.75 4.12 -5.17
CA LEU A 87 -50.43 4.13 -3.88
C LEU A 87 -50.62 2.72 -3.32
N ALA A 88 -50.96 1.74 -4.17
CA ALA A 88 -51.04 0.34 -3.76
C ALA A 88 -49.66 -0.21 -3.33
N LEU A 89 -48.59 0.18 -4.02
CA LEU A 89 -47.21 -0.19 -3.66
C LEU A 89 -46.79 0.46 -2.34
N VAL A 90 -47.01 1.75 -2.15
CA VAL A 90 -46.78 2.49 -0.90
C VAL A 90 -47.49 1.80 0.25
N HIS A 91 -48.79 1.52 0.09
CA HIS A 91 -49.58 0.82 1.11
C HIS A 91 -49.02 -0.58 1.40
N ARG A 92 -48.60 -1.32 0.37
CA ARG A 92 -48.00 -2.65 0.54
C ARG A 92 -46.65 -2.58 1.26
N THR A 93 -45.80 -1.63 0.91
CA THR A 93 -44.50 -1.41 1.56
C THR A 93 -44.68 -1.02 3.01
N TRP A 94 -45.62 -0.11 3.31
CA TRP A 94 -45.93 0.28 4.68
C TRP A 94 -46.40 -0.92 5.53
N GLN A 95 -47.25 -1.80 4.97
CA GLN A 95 -47.64 -3.04 5.66
C GLN A 95 -46.49 -4.00 5.94
N LEU A 96 -45.48 -4.05 5.06
CA LEU A 96 -44.35 -4.99 5.17
C LEU A 96 -43.23 -4.47 6.06
N SER A 97 -42.91 -3.18 5.92
CA SER A 97 -41.72 -2.56 6.52
C SER A 97 -42.05 -1.62 7.67
N GLY A 98 -43.30 -1.17 7.82
CA GLY A 98 -43.71 -0.20 8.84
C GLY A 98 -43.19 1.22 8.62
N THR A 99 -42.35 1.43 7.60
CA THR A 99 -41.79 2.72 7.17
C THR A 99 -42.07 2.94 5.69
N ASP A 100 -42.15 4.21 5.30
CA ASP A 100 -42.34 4.68 3.93
C ASP A 100 -41.03 5.14 3.27
N GLU A 101 -39.91 4.99 3.98
CA GLU A 101 -38.60 5.43 3.51
C GLU A 101 -37.93 4.35 2.65
N VAL A 102 -37.49 4.74 1.46
CA VAL A 102 -36.70 3.92 0.54
C VAL A 102 -35.35 3.60 1.21
N GLN A 103 -35.16 2.33 1.54
CA GLN A 103 -33.96 1.84 2.21
C GLN A 103 -32.79 1.68 1.23
N ASP A 104 -31.58 1.92 1.71
CA ASP A 104 -30.36 1.60 0.96
C ASP A 104 -30.21 0.08 0.80
N ASP A 105 -29.75 -0.35 -0.37
CA ASP A 105 -29.60 -1.78 -0.66
C ASP A 105 -28.51 -2.40 0.22
N THR A 106 -28.92 -3.37 1.03
CA THR A 106 -28.02 -4.11 1.92
C THR A 106 -26.93 -4.87 1.17
N GLU A 107 -27.18 -5.29 -0.08
CA GLU A 107 -26.19 -5.98 -0.89
C GLU A 107 -25.11 -5.01 -1.41
N ASP A 108 -25.49 -3.79 -1.80
CA ASP A 108 -24.52 -2.74 -2.14
C ASP A 108 -23.63 -2.40 -0.93
N ARG A 109 -24.21 -2.30 0.27
CA ARG A 109 -23.44 -2.11 1.50
C ARG A 109 -22.45 -3.26 1.73
N ARG A 110 -22.87 -4.51 1.49
CA ARG A 110 -21.99 -5.69 1.61
C ARG A 110 -20.86 -5.71 0.58
N ILE A 111 -21.15 -5.35 -0.67
CA ILE A 111 -20.16 -5.28 -1.75
C ILE A 111 -19.08 -4.25 -1.40
N ARG A 112 -19.48 -3.06 -0.93
CA ARG A 112 -18.56 -2.01 -0.48
C ARG A 112 -17.63 -2.49 0.64
N LEU A 113 -18.18 -3.20 1.63
CA LEU A 113 -17.40 -3.76 2.75
C LEU A 113 -16.45 -4.89 2.31
N ARG A 114 -16.88 -5.76 1.38
CA ARG A 114 -16.05 -6.83 0.83
C ARG A 114 -14.88 -6.29 0.01
N SER A 115 -15.11 -5.29 -0.84
CA SER A 115 -14.04 -4.63 -1.61
C SER A 115 -12.94 -4.11 -0.69
N ARG A 116 -13.34 -3.38 0.36
CA ARG A 116 -12.42 -2.83 1.35
C ARG A 116 -11.61 -3.89 2.11
N ARG A 117 -12.21 -5.05 2.38
CA ARG A 117 -11.52 -6.18 3.02
C ARG A 117 -10.50 -6.83 2.06
N GLY A 118 -10.80 -6.87 0.76
CA GLY A 118 -9.87 -7.30 -0.29
C GLY A 118 -8.64 -6.40 -0.39
N GLU A 119 -8.85 -5.08 -0.51
CA GLU A 119 -7.78 -4.08 -0.58
C GLU A 119 -6.79 -4.19 0.60
N LEU A 120 -7.30 -4.38 1.82
CA LEU A 120 -6.43 -4.55 2.98
C LEU A 120 -5.62 -5.84 2.93
N SER A 121 -6.23 -6.94 2.48
CA SER A 121 -5.55 -8.22 2.31
C SER A 121 -4.38 -8.09 1.35
N ASP A 122 -4.58 -7.34 0.27
CA ASP A 122 -3.56 -7.12 -0.76
C ASP A 122 -2.46 -6.17 -0.27
N ALA A 123 -2.80 -5.11 0.44
CA ALA A 123 -1.83 -4.23 1.09
C ALA A 123 -0.94 -4.97 2.11
N VAL A 124 -1.54 -5.85 2.93
CA VAL A 124 -0.81 -6.69 3.89
C VAL A 124 0.11 -7.67 3.17
N ARG A 125 -0.36 -8.31 2.10
CA ARG A 125 0.45 -9.21 1.26
C ARG A 125 1.65 -8.48 0.66
N ALA A 126 1.42 -7.34 0.01
CA ALA A 126 2.48 -6.52 -0.59
C ALA A 126 3.56 -6.11 0.43
N ARG A 127 3.14 -5.71 1.64
CA ARG A 127 4.07 -5.29 2.70
C ARG A 127 4.87 -6.44 3.29
N ARG A 128 4.26 -7.63 3.43
CA ARG A 128 4.96 -8.86 3.81
C ARG A 128 5.99 -9.27 2.77
N ASP A 129 5.68 -9.09 1.49
CA ASP A 129 6.60 -9.41 0.40
C ASP A 129 7.78 -8.44 0.34
N ALA A 130 7.54 -7.14 0.55
CA ALA A 130 8.60 -6.15 0.71
C ALA A 130 9.55 -6.48 1.88
N TYR A 131 9.00 -6.86 3.04
CA TYR A 131 9.82 -7.28 4.18
C TYR A 131 10.65 -8.54 3.88
N ARG A 132 10.08 -9.51 3.16
CA ARG A 132 10.82 -10.72 2.74
C ARG A 132 11.99 -10.39 1.80
N ARG A 133 11.79 -9.48 0.84
CA ARG A 133 12.85 -9.01 -0.07
C ARG A 133 13.98 -8.33 0.69
N LEU A 134 13.66 -7.41 1.60
CA LEU A 134 14.64 -6.74 2.44
C LEU A 134 15.51 -7.73 3.23
N VAL A 135 14.90 -8.77 3.82
CA VAL A 135 15.64 -9.78 4.58
C VAL A 135 16.52 -10.64 3.67
N ALA A 136 16.06 -10.94 2.45
CA ALA A 136 16.85 -11.68 1.47
C ALA A 136 18.08 -10.87 1.00
N GLU A 137 17.89 -9.58 0.70
CA GLU A 137 18.97 -8.65 0.34
C GLU A 137 20.02 -8.54 1.45
N GLN A 138 19.58 -8.35 2.70
CA GLN A 138 20.50 -8.28 3.84
C GLN A 138 21.30 -9.57 4.06
N ARG A 139 20.67 -10.74 3.84
CA ARG A 139 21.36 -12.02 3.91
C ARG A 139 22.40 -12.17 2.80
N ALA A 140 22.07 -11.72 1.59
CA ALA A 140 23.01 -11.73 0.47
C ALA A 140 24.21 -10.81 0.72
N GLU A 141 23.97 -9.61 1.26
CA GLU A 141 25.03 -8.65 1.61
C GLU A 141 25.98 -9.21 2.68
N LEU A 142 25.43 -9.83 3.73
CA LEU A 142 26.22 -10.53 4.75
C LEU A 142 27.06 -11.67 4.15
N ALA A 143 26.44 -12.51 3.33
CA ALA A 143 27.14 -13.64 2.71
C ALA A 143 28.27 -13.18 1.78
N HIS A 144 28.07 -12.06 1.05
CA HIS A 144 29.11 -11.48 0.21
C HIS A 144 30.31 -11.00 1.05
N LEU A 145 30.05 -10.30 2.15
CA LEU A 145 31.12 -9.83 3.05
C LEU A 145 31.87 -11.00 3.69
N GLU A 146 31.16 -12.04 4.13
CA GLU A 146 31.78 -13.25 4.68
C GLU A 146 32.64 -13.99 3.64
N ALA A 147 32.18 -14.07 2.39
CA ALA A 147 32.94 -14.66 1.30
C ALA A 147 34.22 -13.87 0.97
N GLU A 148 34.11 -12.54 0.90
CA GLU A 148 35.25 -11.65 0.64
C GLU A 148 36.30 -11.74 1.77
N GLN A 149 35.86 -11.92 3.02
CA GLN A 149 36.76 -12.17 4.15
C GLN A 149 37.46 -13.52 4.05
N ALA A 150 36.71 -14.60 3.79
CA ALA A 150 37.28 -15.94 3.67
C ALA A 150 38.31 -16.01 2.53
N GLU A 151 38.09 -15.26 1.44
CA GLU A 151 39.07 -15.16 0.35
C GLU A 151 40.35 -14.44 0.79
N ARG A 152 40.24 -13.32 1.51
CA ARG A 152 41.40 -12.61 2.05
C ARG A 152 42.20 -13.46 3.03
N GLU A 153 41.53 -14.20 3.91
CA GLU A 153 42.20 -15.13 4.84
C GLU A 153 42.95 -16.23 4.09
N ARG A 154 42.33 -16.84 3.08
CA ARG A 154 43.00 -17.84 2.23
C ARG A 154 44.23 -17.29 1.51
N LEU A 155 44.14 -16.07 0.98
CA LEU A 155 45.28 -15.43 0.32
C LEU A 155 46.42 -15.13 1.31
N GLN A 156 46.09 -14.72 2.53
CA GLN A 156 47.07 -14.50 3.60
C GLN A 156 47.72 -15.80 4.05
N GLU A 157 46.95 -16.87 4.23
CA GLU A 157 47.47 -18.19 4.57
C GLU A 157 48.42 -18.71 3.48
N ALA A 158 48.04 -18.59 2.21
CA ALA A 158 48.87 -19.00 1.08
C ALA A 158 50.19 -18.20 0.99
N ASP A 159 50.16 -16.88 1.22
CA ASP A 159 51.38 -16.05 1.29
C ASP A 159 52.28 -16.48 2.46
N LEU A 160 51.69 -16.73 3.62
CA LEU A 160 52.43 -17.17 4.80
C LEU A 160 53.11 -18.53 4.56
N GLU A 161 52.39 -19.49 3.98
CA GLU A 161 52.92 -20.80 3.60
C GLU A 161 54.06 -20.68 2.60
N GLN A 162 53.92 -19.83 1.56
CA GLN A 162 54.99 -19.57 0.61
C GLN A 162 56.23 -18.97 1.29
N ARG A 163 56.04 -18.00 2.20
CA ARG A 163 57.15 -17.39 2.94
C ARG A 163 57.86 -18.41 3.84
N ILE A 164 57.12 -19.25 4.56
CA ILE A 164 57.70 -20.32 5.40
C ILE A 164 58.46 -21.32 4.53
N SER A 165 57.87 -21.76 3.41
CA SER A 165 58.51 -22.70 2.50
C SER A 165 59.80 -22.12 1.91
N ARG A 166 59.81 -20.83 1.50
CA ARG A 166 61.02 -20.15 1.02
C ARG A 166 62.12 -20.14 2.08
N VAL A 167 61.79 -19.72 3.30
CA VAL A 167 62.77 -19.67 4.40
C VAL A 167 63.32 -21.06 4.69
N HIS A 168 62.48 -22.11 4.63
CA HIS A 168 62.93 -23.48 4.80
C HIS A 168 63.93 -23.91 3.71
N THR A 169 63.66 -23.59 2.44
CA THR A 169 64.58 -23.88 1.34
C THR A 169 65.89 -23.12 1.46
N GLU A 170 65.85 -21.83 1.80
CA GLU A 170 67.06 -21.00 2.03
C GLU A 170 67.93 -21.57 3.17
N LEU A 171 67.30 -22.02 4.25
CA LEU A 171 67.98 -22.70 5.37
C LEU A 171 68.61 -24.03 4.95
N GLU A 172 67.90 -24.84 4.16
CA GLU A 172 68.42 -26.11 3.65
C GLU A 172 69.62 -25.89 2.73
N GLU A 173 69.55 -24.93 1.80
CA GLU A 173 70.65 -24.55 0.90
C GLU A 173 71.87 -24.04 1.67
N TRP A 174 71.66 -23.14 2.64
CA TRP A 174 72.71 -22.68 3.53
C TRP A 174 73.37 -23.85 4.28
N SER A 175 72.58 -24.77 4.84
CA SER A 175 73.08 -25.96 5.54
C SER A 175 73.84 -26.93 4.64
N ARG A 176 73.53 -26.95 3.34
CA ARG A 176 74.17 -27.80 2.33
C ARG A 176 75.50 -27.18 1.89
N GLY A 177 75.55 -25.87 1.66
CA GLY A 177 76.78 -25.14 1.37
C GLY A 177 77.84 -25.29 2.47
N LEU A 178 77.41 -25.27 3.73
CA LEU A 178 78.28 -25.57 4.87
C LEU A 178 78.86 -26.99 4.88
N ARG A 179 78.12 -27.98 4.36
CA ARG A 179 78.59 -29.38 4.25
C ARG A 179 79.53 -29.58 3.06
N GLU A 180 79.34 -28.85 1.97
CA GLU A 180 80.15 -28.94 0.75
C GLU A 180 81.50 -28.20 0.86
N GLU A 181 81.60 -27.13 1.66
CA GLU A 181 82.86 -26.41 1.88
C GLU A 181 83.92 -27.18 2.68
N GLY A 182 83.60 -28.35 3.25
CA GLY A 182 84.58 -29.21 3.94
C GLY A 182 85.32 -28.50 5.07
N VAL A 183 84.64 -27.58 5.77
CA VAL A 183 85.25 -26.75 6.81
C VAL A 183 85.76 -27.64 7.95
N PRO A 184 87.02 -27.51 8.39
CA PRO A 184 87.56 -28.27 9.51
C PRO A 184 86.70 -28.10 10.76
N GLU A 185 86.49 -29.18 11.52
CA GLU A 185 85.58 -29.25 12.67
C GLU A 185 85.84 -28.13 13.71
N GLU A 186 87.09 -27.68 13.86
CA GLU A 186 87.51 -26.57 14.73
C GLU A 186 87.15 -25.17 14.21
N GLU A 187 87.13 -24.94 12.89
CA GLU A 187 86.66 -23.67 12.29
C GLU A 187 85.13 -23.63 12.29
N LEU A 188 84.47 -24.78 12.09
CA LEU A 188 83.02 -24.91 12.17
C LEU A 188 82.54 -24.66 13.61
N HIS A 189 83.24 -25.20 14.61
CA HIS A 189 82.99 -24.92 16.02
C HIS A 189 83.20 -23.44 16.36
N ARG A 190 84.29 -22.82 15.90
CA ARG A 190 84.54 -21.38 16.13
C ARG A 190 83.49 -20.48 15.46
N ARG A 191 83.08 -20.82 14.23
CA ARG A 191 82.02 -20.10 13.51
C ARG A 191 80.64 -20.33 14.12
N LEU A 192 80.34 -21.51 14.66
CA LEU A 192 79.12 -21.80 15.40
C LEU A 192 79.13 -21.17 16.80
N GLU A 193 80.29 -20.99 17.43
CA GLU A 193 80.42 -20.22 18.68
C GLU A 193 80.28 -18.72 18.42
N GLU A 194 80.92 -18.17 17.38
CA GLU A 194 80.73 -16.77 16.97
C GLU A 194 79.32 -16.49 16.45
N ALA A 195 78.77 -17.40 15.62
CA ALA A 195 77.40 -17.34 15.16
C ALA A 195 76.43 -17.67 16.28
N GLY A 196 76.80 -18.47 17.28
CA GLY A 196 76.02 -18.80 18.47
C GLY A 196 75.94 -17.62 19.44
N LEU A 197 77.03 -16.88 19.62
CA LEU A 197 77.05 -15.61 20.37
C LEU A 197 76.24 -14.51 19.66
N ARG A 198 76.35 -14.42 18.32
CA ARG A 198 75.48 -13.54 17.51
C ARG A 198 74.04 -14.06 17.43
N ALA A 199 73.82 -15.37 17.47
CA ALA A 199 72.51 -16.01 17.41
C ALA A 199 71.82 -16.01 18.76
N GLU A 200 72.50 -15.94 19.90
CA GLU A 200 71.85 -15.70 21.20
C GLU A 200 71.34 -14.26 21.26
N GLN A 201 72.15 -13.27 20.84
CA GLN A 201 71.69 -11.88 20.73
C GLN A 201 70.60 -11.70 19.66
N ALA A 202 70.76 -12.31 18.48
CA ALA A 202 69.75 -12.27 17.42
C ALA A 202 68.54 -13.17 17.72
N ALA A 203 68.67 -14.22 18.54
CA ALA A 203 67.54 -15.02 19.01
C ALA A 203 66.77 -14.27 20.06
N MET A 204 67.42 -13.54 20.97
CA MET A 204 66.74 -12.64 21.89
C MET A 204 65.99 -11.52 21.13
N ASP A 205 66.64 -10.88 20.14
CA ASP A 205 65.98 -9.86 19.29
C ASP A 205 64.85 -10.47 18.45
N ASN A 206 65.04 -11.68 17.89
CA ASN A 206 63.99 -12.40 17.16
C ASN A 206 62.86 -12.87 18.08
N GLU A 207 63.12 -13.23 19.33
CA GLU A 207 62.12 -13.66 20.30
C GLU A 207 61.26 -12.46 20.73
N GLU A 208 61.87 -11.29 20.98
CA GLU A 208 61.15 -10.03 21.13
C GLU A 208 60.35 -9.66 19.87
N ARG A 209 60.92 -9.86 18.67
CA ARG A 209 60.25 -9.62 17.37
C ARG A 209 59.05 -10.57 17.16
N ILE A 210 59.20 -11.85 17.50
CA ILE A 210 58.13 -12.87 17.42
C ILE A 210 57.05 -12.54 18.44
N GLU A 211 57.40 -12.11 19.64
CA GLU A 211 56.44 -11.68 20.65
C GLU A 211 55.69 -10.41 20.21
N GLN A 212 56.38 -9.43 19.60
CA GLN A 212 55.76 -8.28 18.96
C GLN A 212 54.79 -8.69 17.85
N LEU A 213 55.21 -9.57 16.94
CA LEU A 213 54.36 -10.06 15.86
C LEU A 213 53.14 -10.83 16.39
N ARG A 214 53.30 -11.63 17.44
CA ARG A 214 52.19 -12.31 18.13
C ARG A 214 51.21 -11.31 18.75
N LYS A 215 51.72 -10.25 19.38
CA LYS A 215 50.93 -9.15 19.95
C LYS A 215 50.19 -8.36 18.87
N GLU A 216 50.83 -8.05 17.75
CA GLU A 216 50.20 -7.40 16.60
C GLU A 216 49.11 -8.27 15.97
N HIS A 217 49.36 -9.57 15.80
CA HIS A 217 48.40 -10.49 15.22
C HIS A 217 47.17 -10.70 16.13
N THR A 218 47.38 -10.82 17.44
CA THR A 218 46.26 -10.90 18.42
C THR A 218 45.47 -9.60 18.44
N ARG A 219 46.14 -8.44 18.44
CA ARG A 219 45.48 -7.13 18.36
C ARG A 219 44.70 -6.96 17.06
N GLY A 220 45.24 -7.41 15.93
CA GLY A 220 44.55 -7.42 14.64
C GLY A 220 43.29 -8.28 14.65
N ARG A 221 43.34 -9.49 15.24
CA ARG A 221 42.16 -10.36 15.41
C ARG A 221 41.11 -9.71 16.32
N GLU A 222 41.53 -9.06 17.40
CA GLU A 222 40.61 -8.37 18.31
C GLU A 222 39.92 -7.18 17.64
N GLU A 223 40.66 -6.37 16.89
CA GLU A 223 40.11 -5.26 16.11
C GLU A 223 39.14 -5.74 15.02
N GLN A 224 39.46 -6.84 14.34
CA GLN A 224 38.55 -7.46 13.36
C GLN A 224 37.29 -8.01 14.02
N ALA A 225 37.42 -8.75 15.13
CA ALA A 225 36.27 -9.27 15.89
C ALA A 225 35.39 -8.15 16.45
N ALA A 226 35.99 -7.01 16.84
CA ALA A 226 35.25 -5.82 17.26
C ALA A 226 34.44 -5.20 16.10
N ARG A 227 35.04 -5.09 14.91
CA ARG A 227 34.34 -4.60 13.69
C ARG A 227 33.17 -5.50 13.30
N GLU A 228 33.35 -6.81 13.34
CA GLU A 228 32.29 -7.78 13.04
C GLU A 228 31.12 -7.69 14.05
N ARG A 229 31.45 -7.58 15.34
CA ARG A 229 30.44 -7.37 16.40
C ARG A 229 29.66 -6.08 16.20
N ASP A 230 30.33 -4.99 15.80
CA ASP A 230 29.67 -3.72 15.53
C ASP A 230 28.75 -3.79 14.30
N LEU A 231 29.22 -4.41 13.21
CA LEU A 231 28.40 -4.65 12.01
C LEU A 231 27.13 -5.45 12.34
N ARG A 232 27.26 -6.56 13.08
CA ARG A 232 26.12 -7.37 13.55
C ARG A 232 25.17 -6.58 14.44
N ARG A 233 25.68 -5.70 15.31
CA ARG A 233 24.86 -4.81 16.15
C ARG A 233 24.06 -3.82 15.30
N ARG A 234 24.70 -3.16 14.32
CA ARG A 234 24.04 -2.20 13.41
C ARG A 234 22.94 -2.88 12.58
N LEU A 235 23.21 -4.07 12.03
CA LEU A 235 22.22 -4.84 11.28
C LEU A 235 21.02 -5.26 12.16
N LYS A 236 21.26 -5.76 13.37
CA LYS A 236 20.18 -6.08 14.32
C LYS A 236 19.38 -4.84 14.72
N ALA A 237 20.02 -3.68 14.88
CA ALA A 237 19.34 -2.42 15.18
C ALA A 237 18.41 -1.99 14.03
N ARG A 238 18.92 -1.98 12.79
CA ARG A 238 18.10 -1.70 11.59
C ARG A 238 16.92 -2.68 11.45
N GLN A 239 17.14 -3.96 11.73
CA GLN A 239 16.09 -4.98 11.66
C GLN A 239 15.00 -4.77 12.71
N ARG A 240 15.38 -4.33 13.93
CA ARG A 240 14.43 -3.95 14.98
C ARG A 240 13.63 -2.71 14.60
N GLU A 241 14.27 -1.70 14.02
CA GLU A 241 13.59 -0.48 13.53
C GLU A 241 12.59 -0.79 12.42
N ALA A 242 13.00 -1.57 11.40
CA ALA A 242 12.11 -1.98 10.33
C ALA A 242 10.90 -2.77 10.85
N ARG A 243 11.10 -3.68 11.82
CA ARG A 243 10.01 -4.38 12.51
C ARG A 243 9.08 -3.44 13.28
N ARG A 244 9.64 -2.44 13.96
CA ARG A 244 8.85 -1.42 14.68
C ARG A 244 8.01 -0.60 13.72
N GLN A 245 8.61 -0.09 12.64
CA GLN A 245 7.89 0.65 11.59
C GLN A 245 6.78 -0.18 10.95
N MET A 246 7.04 -1.46 10.65
CA MET A 246 6.01 -2.35 10.11
C MET A 246 4.85 -2.55 11.08
N ARG A 247 5.13 -2.77 12.37
CA ARG A 247 4.08 -2.91 13.40
C ARG A 247 3.29 -1.61 13.62
N ALA A 248 3.98 -0.47 13.64
CA ALA A 248 3.34 0.83 13.79
C ALA A 248 2.39 1.12 12.62
N ALA A 249 2.85 0.90 11.38
CA ALA A 249 2.02 1.10 10.20
C ALA A 249 0.81 0.15 10.16
N ILE A 250 0.98 -1.13 10.53
CA ILE A 250 -0.16 -2.07 10.63
C ILE A 250 -1.18 -1.60 11.68
N ARG A 251 -0.71 -1.04 12.79
CA ARG A 251 -1.60 -0.52 13.84
C ARG A 251 -2.37 0.70 13.36
N GLU A 252 -1.68 1.64 12.71
CA GLU A 252 -2.29 2.85 12.15
C GLU A 252 -3.34 2.51 11.08
N GLU A 253 -3.06 1.55 10.19
CA GLU A 253 -4.00 1.08 9.18
C GLU A 253 -5.24 0.42 9.82
N ARG A 254 -5.04 -0.36 10.90
CA ARG A 254 -6.14 -0.95 11.67
C ARG A 254 -6.97 0.10 12.40
N GLU A 255 -6.36 1.14 12.94
CA GLU A 255 -7.05 2.25 13.59
C GLU A 255 -7.88 3.06 12.57
N ARG A 256 -7.33 3.35 11.39
CA ARG A 256 -8.09 3.96 10.27
C ARG A 256 -9.27 3.10 9.83
N GLN A 257 -9.10 1.78 9.83
CA GLN A 257 -10.19 0.86 9.54
C GLN A 257 -11.24 0.83 10.65
N ALA A 258 -10.84 0.85 11.92
CA ALA A 258 -11.76 0.88 13.05
C ALA A 258 -12.62 2.16 13.01
N LEU A 259 -11.99 3.32 12.82
CA LEU A 259 -12.67 4.61 12.65
C LEU A 259 -13.69 4.62 11.51
N ALA A 260 -13.44 3.85 10.46
CA ALA A 260 -14.30 3.81 9.29
C ALA A 260 -15.18 2.55 9.21
N GLN A 261 -15.12 1.69 10.23
CA GLN A 261 -16.06 0.61 10.48
C GLN A 261 -16.95 0.92 11.68
N ASP A 262 -16.70 2.02 12.39
CA ASP A 262 -17.55 2.50 13.48
C ASP A 262 -18.91 2.91 12.90
N PRO A 263 -19.97 2.12 13.13
CA PRO A 263 -21.30 2.41 12.59
C PRO A 263 -21.99 3.55 13.34
N GLU A 264 -21.40 4.04 14.45
CA GLU A 264 -22.00 5.05 15.32
C GLU A 264 -21.56 6.50 15.02
N LEU A 265 -20.66 6.71 14.05
CA LEU A 265 -20.21 8.05 13.64
C LEU A 265 -20.84 8.59 12.35
N GLU A 266 -21.60 7.77 11.60
CA GLU A 266 -22.58 8.29 10.65
C GLU A 266 -23.86 8.57 11.45
N GLY A 267 -23.90 9.77 12.03
CA GLY A 267 -24.98 10.24 12.87
C GLY A 267 -26.35 10.15 12.18
N GLU A 268 -27.37 10.05 13.03
CA GLU A 268 -28.74 10.46 12.69
C GLU A 268 -28.72 11.92 12.23
N ASP A 269 -28.48 12.18 10.95
CA ASP A 269 -28.72 13.47 10.29
C ASP A 269 -29.39 13.24 8.92
#